data_AF-A0A918G008-F1
#
_entry.id   AF-A0A918G008-F1
#
_cell.length_a   1.000
_cell.length_b   1.000
_cell.length_c   1.000
_cell.angle_alpha   90.00
_cell.angle_beta   90.00
_cell.angle_gamma   90.00
#
_symmetry.space_group_name_H-M   'P 1'
#
loop_
_entity.id
_entity.type
_entity.pdbx_description
1 polymer ?
#
loop_
_entity_poly.entity_id
_entity_poly.type
_entity_poly.pdbx_seq_one_letter_code
_entity_poly.pdbx_strand_id
1 'polypeptide(L)' 'MDANPGLCDIETGVCAVDTTATTAPATAVPVDVSRLTPTRVVYATDPICSACWVMEPA' A
#
# COMPACT_ATOMS: atom_id res chain seq x y z
N MET A 1 -12.33 -4.32 24.58
CA MET A 1 -13.07 -3.83 23.40
C MET A 1 -12.07 -3.02 22.63
N ASP A 2 -11.32 -3.75 21.80
CA ASP A 2 -10.10 -3.31 21.17
C ASP A 2 -10.40 -2.17 20.21
N ALA A 3 -9.74 -1.03 20.45
CA ALA A 3 -9.80 0.09 19.54
C ALA A 3 -9.18 -0.36 18.21
N ASN A 4 -10.01 -0.57 17.19
CA ASN A 4 -9.54 -0.72 15.82
C ASN A 4 -8.77 0.57 15.48
N PRO A 5 -7.45 0.53 15.25
CA PRO A 5 -6.67 1.70 14.88
C PRO A 5 -6.90 2.11 13.42
N GLY A 6 -7.99 1.63 12.81
CA GLY A 6 -8.38 1.95 11.45
C GLY A 6 -8.66 3.44 11.32
N LEU A 7 -7.96 4.08 10.40
CA LEU A 7 -8.15 5.47 9.94
C LEU A 7 -9.54 5.76 9.35
N CYS A 8 -10.49 4.83 9.46
CA CYS A 8 -11.78 4.86 8.79
C CYS A 8 -12.93 4.54 9.76
N ASP A 9 -13.91 5.43 9.77
CA ASP A 9 -15.20 5.22 10.41
C ASP A 9 -16.05 4.28 9.55
N ILE A 10 -16.43 3.14 10.13
CA ILE A 10 -17.20 2.09 9.45
C ILE A 10 -18.69 2.39 9.36
N GLU A 11 -19.22 3.30 10.19
CA GLU A 11 -20.65 3.69 10.16
C GLU A 11 -20.91 4.73 9.07
N THR A 12 -20.02 5.70 8.92
CA THR A 12 -20.14 6.75 7.90
C THR A 12 -19.41 6.44 6.59
N GLY A 13 -18.47 5.49 6.62
CA GLY A 13 -17.59 5.15 5.49
C GLY A 13 -16.52 6.20 5.21
N VAL A 14 -16.27 7.12 6.15
CA VAL A 14 -15.29 8.20 5.98
C VAL A 14 -13.93 7.78 6.52
N CYS A 15 -12.91 7.86 5.67
CA CYS A 15 -11.52 7.66 6.05
C CYS A 15 -10.80 9.01 6.17
N ALA A 16 -10.22 9.29 7.34
CA ALA A 16 -9.37 10.45 7.53
C ALA A 16 -7.93 10.10 7.13
N VAL A 17 -7.37 10.85 6.18
CA VAL A 17 -5.93 10.83 5.90
C VAL A 17 -5.29 11.80 6.89
N ASP A 18 -4.36 11.31 7.71
CA ASP A 18 -3.63 12.17 8.64
C ASP A 18 -2.70 13.11 7.86
N THR A 19 -3.14 14.36 7.67
CA THR A 19 -2.38 15.40 6.96
C THR A 19 -1.23 15.97 7.77
N THR A 20 -1.05 15.52 9.03
CA THR A 20 0.07 15.93 9.89
C THR A 20 1.30 15.03 9.75
N ALA A 21 1.17 13.89 9.04
CA ALA A 21 2.32 13.08 8.66
C ALA A 21 3.23 13.93 7.76
N THR A 22 4.32 14.41 8.37
CA THR A 22 5.34 15.21 7.68
C THR A 22 5.72 14.49 6.41
N THR A 23 5.46 15.12 5.26
CA THR A 23 5.98 14.68 3.97
C THR A 23 7.49 14.65 4.11
N ALA A 24 8.05 13.47 4.42
CA ALA A 24 9.48 13.29 4.38
C ALA A 24 9.91 13.75 2.98
N PRO A 25 10.88 14.67 2.85
CA PRO A 25 11.39 15.03 1.55
C PRO A 25 11.78 13.72 0.86
N ALA A 26 11.35 13.54 -0.38
CA ALA A 26 11.73 12.39 -1.19
C ALA A 26 13.24 12.47 -1.47
N THR A 27 14.06 12.15 -0.47
CA THR A 27 15.47 11.94 -0.64
C THR A 27 15.60 10.64 -1.41
N ALA A 28 16.07 10.74 -2.64
CA ALA A 28 16.46 9.58 -3.42
C ALA A 28 17.46 8.77 -2.59
N VAL A 29 17.06 7.58 -2.15
CA VAL A 29 17.97 6.66 -1.48
C VAL A 29 18.86 6.07 -2.56
N PRO A 30 20.20 6.21 -2.48
CA PRO A 30 21.09 5.63 -3.46
C PRO A 30 20.96 4.11 -3.43
N VAL A 31 20.57 3.51 -4.56
CA VAL A 31 20.46 2.06 -4.70
C VAL A 31 21.82 1.50 -5.07
N ASP A 32 22.38 0.66 -4.20
CA ASP A 32 23.58 -0.12 -4.50
C ASP A 32 23.22 -1.32 -5.37
N VAL A 33 23.46 -1.19 -6.68
CA VAL A 33 23.18 -2.22 -7.69
C VAL A 33 23.94 -3.53 -7.45
N SER A 34 25.07 -3.50 -6.72
CA SER A 34 25.85 -4.70 -6.41
C SER A 34 25.18 -5.62 -5.37
N ARG A 35 24.18 -5.10 -4.66
CA ARG A 35 23.41 -5.83 -3.63
C ARG A 35 22.01 -6.25 -4.09
N LEU A 36 21.67 -6.01 -5.36
CA LEU A 36 20.37 -6.40 -5.89
C LEU A 36 20.27 -7.91 -6.00
N THR A 37 19.41 -8.52 -5.17
CA THR A 37 19.04 -9.92 -5.30
C THR A 37 17.96 -10.10 -6.37
N PRO A 38 18.13 -11.06 -7.32
CA PRO A 38 17.09 -11.39 -8.26
C PRO A 38 15.85 -11.87 -7.50
N THR A 39 14.76 -11.12 -7.64
CA THR A 39 13.51 -11.39 -6.93
C THR A 39 12.43 -11.72 -7.94
N ARG A 40 11.69 -12.80 -7.70
CA ARG A 40 10.56 -13.22 -8.52
C ARG A 40 9.27 -12.84 -7.80
N VAL A 41 8.46 -12.00 -8.43
CA VAL A 41 7.10 -11.70 -7.98
C VAL A 41 6.14 -12.54 -8.82
N VAL A 42 5.21 -13.23 -8.16
CA VAL A 42 4.15 -14.00 -8.83
C VAL A 42 2.82 -13.39 -8.43
N TYR A 43 2.12 -12.83 -9.41
CA TYR A 43 0.77 -12.31 -9.24
C TYR A 43 -0.23 -13.36 -9.70
N ALA A 44 -0.90 -13.98 -8.73
CA ALA A 44 -2.01 -14.89 -8.99
C ALA A 44 -3.31 -14.11 -8.75
N THR A 45 -4.19 -14.13 -9.75
CA THR A 45 -5.50 -13.46 -9.69
C THR A 45 -6.61 -14.49 -9.83
N ASP A 46 -7.75 -14.18 -9.23
CA ASP A 46 -9.00 -14.91 -9.38
C ASP A 46 -9.97 -14.06 -10.22
N PRO A 47 -10.57 -14.58 -11.30
CA PRO A 47 -11.51 -13.84 -12.15
C PRO A 47 -12.68 -13.17 -11.42
N ILE A 48 -13.07 -13.64 -10.23
CA ILE A 48 -14.18 -13.05 -9.45
C ILE A 48 -13.74 -12.04 -8.38
N CYS A 49 -12.43 -11.81 -8.22
CA CYS A 49 -11.88 -10.89 -7.22
C CYS A 49 -11.92 -9.44 -7.73
N SER A 50 -12.92 -8.65 -7.32
CA SER A 50 -13.02 -7.23 -7.68
C SER A 50 -11.83 -6.38 -7.21
N ALA A 51 -11.20 -6.75 -6.09
CA ALA A 51 -10.01 -6.09 -5.57
C ALA A 51 -8.77 -6.35 -6.46
N CYS A 52 -8.75 -7.45 -7.20
CA CYS A 52 -7.63 -7.83 -8.03
C CYS A 52 -7.56 -6.92 -9.26
N TRP A 53 -8.70 -6.53 -9.84
CA TRP A 53 -8.80 -5.58 -10.95
C TRP A 53 -8.23 -4.19 -10.61
N VAL A 54 -8.31 -3.77 -9.34
CA VAL A 54 -7.76 -2.47 -8.89
C VAL A 54 -6.23 -2.52 -8.73
N MET A 55 -5.65 -3.71 -8.55
CA MET A 55 -4.21 -3.94 -8.40
C MET A 55 -3.60 -4.67 -9.59
N GLU A 56 -4.31 -4.74 -10.72
CA GLU A 56 -3.78 -5.36 -11.93
C GLU A 56 -2.53 -4.61 -12.38
N PRO A 57 -1.43 -5.33 -12.72
CA PRO A 57 -0.24 -4.68 -13.27
C PRO A 57 -0.60 -3.99 -14.58
N ALA A 58 -0.28 -2.70 -14.71
CA ALA A 58 -0.45 -1.91 -15.93
C ALA A 58 0.51 -2.35 -17.05
#